data_AF-A0A4U5MRY8-F1
#
_entry.id   AF-A0A4U5MRY8-F1
#
_cell.length_a   1.000
_cell.length_b   1.000
_cell.length_c   1.000
_cell.angle_alpha   90.00
_cell.angle_beta   90.00
_cell.angle_gamma   90.00
#
_symmetry.space_group_name_H-M   'P 1'
#
loop_
_entity.id
_entity.type
_entity.pdbx_description
1 polymer ?
#
loop_
_entity_poly.entity_id
_entity_poly.type
_entity_poly.pdbx_seq_one_letter_code
_entity_poly.pdbx_strand_id
1 'polypeptide(L)'
;MSNYLPPLASLPSTPRSFPKSGAQRNREYRDRSRQQHSFDDSLLYLGPMDNICYFCGAYHFAGTQSCCEHGKVFIPPMRKLWEPLQSLYFNHSHPGRSQFLENILSYNTLLSMASSTHDRVLQNPYGVQSVKVRGPVHHMPSALYPNNPGRPRYGNIYVYDPERATDYRMNEMVSRYVKEDLLKTLGEKVAQNNVFAKAYRHMDELIKEQQEHGISVRFNT
;
A
#
# COMPACT_ATOMS: atom_id res chain seq x y z
N MET A 1 27.99 62.85 -68.32
CA MET A 1 28.38 61.44 -68.08
C MET A 1 28.81 61.30 -66.64
N SER A 2 27.90 60.87 -65.76
CA SER A 2 28.21 60.51 -64.38
C SER A 2 27.51 59.20 -64.11
N ASN A 3 28.29 58.10 -64.14
CA ASN A 3 27.82 56.75 -63.83
C ASN A 3 28.69 56.22 -62.69
N TYR A 4 28.28 56.51 -61.46
CA TYR A 4 28.73 55.78 -60.28
C TYR A 4 27.49 55.30 -59.53
N LEU A 5 27.22 53.99 -59.60
CA LEU A 5 26.25 53.32 -58.71
C LEU A 5 26.87 53.22 -57.30
N PRO A 6 26.12 53.52 -56.23
CA PRO A 6 26.57 53.23 -54.87
C PRO A 6 26.49 51.72 -54.58
N PRO A 7 27.35 51.19 -53.68
CA PRO A 7 27.33 49.77 -53.32
C PRO A 7 26.07 49.42 -52.52
N LEU A 8 25.49 48.26 -52.80
CA LEU A 8 24.31 47.71 -52.11
C LEU A 8 24.61 47.55 -50.60
N ALA A 9 23.78 48.16 -49.76
CA ALA A 9 23.81 47.96 -48.31
C ALA A 9 23.48 46.50 -47.96
N SER A 10 24.28 45.88 -47.10
CA SER A 10 24.01 44.54 -46.57
C SER A 10 22.77 44.56 -45.67
N LEU A 11 21.82 43.65 -45.95
CA LEU A 11 20.62 43.46 -45.14
C LEU A 11 20.99 42.91 -43.75
N PRO A 12 20.31 43.35 -42.67
CA PRO A 12 20.55 42.84 -41.32
C PRO A 12 20.12 41.38 -41.21
N SER A 13 21.03 40.51 -40.77
CA SER A 13 20.75 39.10 -40.47
C SER A 13 20.00 38.98 -39.14
N THR A 14 18.67 38.97 -39.18
CA THR A 14 17.89 38.52 -38.03
C THR A 14 18.08 37.01 -37.87
N PRO A 15 18.53 36.50 -36.70
CA PRO A 15 18.62 35.06 -36.48
C PRO A 15 17.22 34.45 -36.59
N ARG A 16 17.05 33.59 -37.60
CA ARG A 16 15.79 32.87 -37.84
C ARG A 16 15.63 31.84 -36.73
N SER A 17 14.86 32.16 -35.69
CA SER A 17 14.52 31.19 -34.65
C SER A 17 13.68 30.09 -35.29
N PHE A 18 14.21 28.87 -35.32
CA PHE A 18 13.44 27.72 -35.81
C PHE A 18 12.21 27.50 -34.92
N PRO A 19 11.05 27.16 -35.52
CA PRO A 19 9.85 26.88 -34.74
C PRO A 19 10.12 25.71 -33.78
N LYS A 20 9.86 25.94 -32.48
CA LYS A 20 10.04 24.94 -31.43
C LYS A 20 9.26 23.67 -31.76
N SER A 21 9.89 22.52 -31.55
CA SER A 21 9.22 21.23 -31.74
C SER A 21 8.07 21.05 -30.75
N GLY A 22 7.12 20.16 -31.05
CA GLY A 22 6.02 19.82 -30.11
C GLY A 22 6.52 19.36 -28.74
N ALA A 23 7.66 18.65 -28.70
CA ALA A 23 8.29 18.20 -27.47
C ALA A 23 8.85 19.37 -26.63
N GLN A 24 9.48 20.36 -27.28
CA GLN A 24 9.95 21.58 -26.59
C GLN A 24 8.79 22.40 -26.02
N ARG A 25 7.71 22.57 -26.78
CA ARG A 25 6.51 23.28 -26.30
C ARG A 25 5.87 22.58 -25.09
N ASN A 26 5.79 21.25 -25.11
CA ASN A 26 5.27 20.48 -23.99
C ASN A 26 6.17 20.55 -22.75
N ARG A 27 7.50 20.61 -22.94
CA ARG A 27 8.45 20.79 -21.83
C ARG A 27 8.30 22.16 -21.18
N GLU A 28 8.22 23.21 -22.00
CA GLU A 28 8.01 24.59 -21.52
C GLU A 28 6.64 24.77 -20.84
N TYR A 29 5.59 24.14 -21.36
CA TYR A 29 4.28 24.11 -20.72
C TYR A 29 4.34 23.42 -19.35
N ARG A 30 5.04 22.28 -19.25
CA ARG A 30 5.25 21.56 -17.97
C ARG A 30 6.06 22.39 -16.97
N ASP A 31 7.12 23.05 -17.41
CA ASP A 31 7.95 23.89 -16.55
C ASP A 31 7.18 25.13 -16.08
N ARG A 32 6.38 25.75 -16.95
CA ARG A 32 5.46 26.84 -16.58
C ARG A 32 4.38 26.39 -15.60
N SER A 33 3.79 25.21 -15.80
CA SER A 33 2.78 24.65 -14.88
C SER A 33 3.40 24.29 -13.52
N ARG A 34 4.63 23.76 -13.48
CA ARG A 34 5.38 23.54 -12.24
C ARG A 34 5.70 24.83 -11.50
N GLN A 35 6.07 25.89 -12.23
CA GLN A 35 6.32 27.22 -11.64
C GLN A 35 5.02 27.90 -11.17
N GLN A 36 3.91 27.73 -11.90
CA GLN A 36 2.59 28.28 -11.51
C GLN A 36 2.01 27.60 -10.25
N HIS A 37 2.44 26.37 -9.95
CA HIS A 37 2.07 25.64 -8.75
C HIS A 37 3.22 25.54 -7.74
N SER A 38 4.09 26.55 -7.64
CA SER A 38 4.94 26.69 -6.45
C SER A 38 4.04 27.09 -5.28
N PHE A 39 3.42 26.09 -4.64
CA PHE A 39 2.78 26.30 -3.35
C PHE A 39 3.86 26.77 -2.37
N ASP A 40 3.58 27.87 -1.66
CA ASP A 40 4.40 28.31 -0.55
C ASP A 40 4.22 27.32 0.60
N ASP A 41 5.17 26.39 0.72
CA ASP A 41 5.18 25.31 1.71
C ASP A 41 5.19 25.87 3.15
N SER A 42 5.57 27.14 3.33
CA SER A 42 5.55 27.80 4.64
C SER A 42 4.15 28.01 5.20
N LEU A 43 3.12 28.15 4.35
CA LEU A 43 1.72 28.29 4.77
C LEU A 43 1.10 26.96 5.23
N LEU A 44 1.73 25.83 4.91
CA LEU A 44 1.30 24.49 5.31
C LEU A 44 2.08 23.95 6.51
N TYR A 45 3.10 24.68 6.98
CA TYR A 45 3.95 24.25 8.09
C TYR A 45 3.31 24.60 9.45
N LEU A 46 2.77 23.58 10.12
CA LEU A 46 2.13 23.69 11.44
C LEU A 46 3.12 23.68 12.62
N GLY A 47 4.44 23.75 12.35
CA GLY A 47 5.47 23.52 13.36
C GLY A 47 5.75 22.04 13.63
N PRO A 48 6.62 21.72 14.60
CA PRO A 48 6.80 20.36 15.07
C PRO A 48 5.55 19.80 15.79
N MET A 49 5.35 18.49 15.70
CA MET A 49 4.29 17.77 16.41
C MET A 49 4.86 17.17 17.70
N ASP A 50 5.28 18.03 18.61
CA ASP A 50 6.03 17.67 19.83
C ASP A 50 5.29 18.01 21.14
N ASN A 51 4.15 18.69 21.07
CA ASN A 51 3.32 18.93 22.25
C ASN A 51 2.60 17.64 22.67
N ILE A 52 2.70 17.28 23.93
CA ILE A 52 2.11 16.05 24.47
C ILE A 52 0.87 16.41 25.30
N CYS A 53 -0.27 15.81 24.96
CA CYS A 53 -1.48 15.93 25.77
C CYS A 53 -1.29 15.29 27.15
N TYR A 54 -1.56 16.04 28.22
CA TYR A 54 -1.42 15.56 29.60
C TYR A 54 -2.35 14.37 29.94
N PHE A 55 -3.52 14.27 29.30
CA PHE A 55 -4.51 13.25 29.63
C PHE A 55 -4.26 11.91 28.91
N CYS A 56 -3.93 11.94 27.61
CA CYS A 56 -3.79 10.72 26.81
C CYS A 56 -2.39 10.48 26.22
N GLY A 57 -1.46 11.42 26.40
CA GLY A 57 -0.09 11.30 25.88
C GLY A 57 0.03 11.45 24.35
N ALA A 58 -1.04 11.84 23.65
CA ALA A 58 -0.99 12.05 22.20
C ALA A 58 -0.14 13.28 21.85
N TYR A 59 0.67 13.15 20.80
CA TYR A 59 1.41 14.25 20.20
C TYR A 59 0.50 15.10 19.33
N HIS A 60 0.63 16.42 19.40
CA HIS A 60 -0.16 17.36 18.61
C HIS A 60 0.64 18.61 18.22
N PHE A 61 0.20 19.29 17.17
CA PHE A 61 0.74 20.60 16.78
C PHE A 61 0.26 21.67 17.76
N ALA A 62 0.99 22.79 17.81
CA ALA A 62 0.58 23.95 18.61
C ALA A 62 -0.84 24.40 18.20
N GLY A 63 -1.67 24.74 19.19
CA GLY A 63 -3.04 25.21 18.96
C GLY A 63 -4.09 24.14 18.62
N THR A 64 -3.71 22.86 18.50
CA THR A 64 -4.64 21.75 18.20
C THR A 64 -4.72 20.76 19.37
N GLN A 65 -5.66 20.93 20.29
CA GLN A 65 -5.89 20.00 21.41
C GLN A 65 -7.27 19.32 21.29
N SER A 66 -7.43 18.43 20.32
CA SER A 66 -8.69 17.69 20.09
C SER A 66 -8.61 16.20 20.37
N CYS A 67 -7.48 15.69 20.89
CA CYS A 67 -7.22 14.25 20.94
C CYS A 67 -8.16 13.47 21.87
N CYS A 68 -8.50 13.98 23.06
CA CYS A 68 -9.29 13.26 24.07
C CYS A 68 -10.41 14.11 24.69
N GLU A 69 -10.77 15.20 24.02
CA GLU A 69 -11.74 16.19 24.50
C GLU A 69 -11.47 16.65 25.94
N HIS A 70 -10.22 17.08 26.20
CA HIS A 70 -9.77 17.51 27.53
C HIS A 70 -9.93 16.44 28.63
N GLY A 71 -9.72 15.16 28.27
CA GLY A 71 -9.76 14.03 29.21
C GLY A 71 -11.13 13.39 29.40
N LYS A 72 -12.18 13.87 28.71
CA LYS A 72 -13.51 13.24 28.76
C LYS A 72 -13.55 11.89 28.05
N VAL A 73 -12.70 11.70 27.04
CA VAL A 73 -12.62 10.45 26.27
C VAL A 73 -11.38 9.67 26.69
N PHE A 74 -11.58 8.48 27.25
CA PHE A 74 -10.49 7.54 27.47
C PHE A 74 -10.12 6.87 26.14
N ILE A 75 -8.89 7.07 25.70
CA ILE A 75 -8.33 6.41 24.51
C ILE A 75 -7.43 5.29 25.01
N PRO A 76 -7.78 4.02 24.76
CA PRO A 76 -6.93 2.90 25.12
C PRO A 76 -5.56 3.04 24.44
N PRO A 77 -4.45 2.80 25.17
CA PRO A 77 -3.13 2.81 24.56
C PRO A 77 -3.05 1.77 23.45
N MET A 78 -2.29 2.08 22.39
CA MET A 78 -2.07 1.15 21.30
C MET A 78 -1.47 -0.15 21.84
N ARG A 79 -2.05 -1.28 21.46
CA ARG A 79 -1.51 -2.59 21.83
C ARG A 79 -0.13 -2.74 21.19
N LYS A 80 0.84 -3.20 21.98
CA LYS A 80 2.16 -3.57 21.47
C LYS A 80 1.98 -4.63 20.37
N LEU A 81 2.66 -4.46 19.24
CA LEU A 81 2.67 -5.48 18.20
C LEU A 81 3.40 -6.72 18.72
N TRP A 82 3.03 -7.89 18.22
CA TRP A 82 3.72 -9.14 18.53
C TRP A 82 5.09 -9.18 17.84
N GLU A 83 6.07 -9.85 18.44
CA GLU A 83 7.36 -10.09 17.78
C GLU A 83 7.23 -11.17 16.69
N PRO A 84 7.94 -11.05 15.55
CA PRO A 84 8.97 -10.04 15.26
C PRO A 84 8.44 -8.71 14.67
N LEU A 85 7.12 -8.55 14.50
CA LEU A 85 6.53 -7.38 13.83
C LEU A 85 6.90 -6.06 14.52
N GLN A 86 6.86 -6.02 15.86
CA GLN A 86 7.28 -4.85 16.63
C GLN A 86 8.72 -4.43 16.31
N SER A 87 9.68 -5.37 16.36
CA SER A 87 11.08 -5.09 16.03
C SER A 87 11.24 -4.67 14.56
N LEU A 88 10.53 -5.32 13.64
CA LEU A 88 10.59 -4.96 12.22
C LEU A 88 10.07 -3.55 11.94
N TYR A 89 9.07 -3.05 12.69
CA TYR A 89 8.51 -1.70 12.53
C TYR A 89 9.20 -0.61 13.34
N PHE A 90 9.82 -0.92 14.48
CA PHE A 90 10.34 0.13 15.38
C PHE A 90 11.82 -0.01 15.76
N ASN A 91 12.45 -1.18 15.62
CA ASN A 91 13.87 -1.35 15.92
C ASN A 91 14.73 -1.08 14.68
N HIS A 92 15.33 0.11 14.63
CA HIS A 92 16.18 0.56 13.51
C HIS A 92 17.44 -0.28 13.31
N SER A 93 17.90 -1.00 14.33
CA SER A 93 19.07 -1.88 14.26
C SER A 93 18.72 -3.32 13.86
N HIS A 94 17.44 -3.66 13.70
CA HIS A 94 17.03 -5.02 13.36
C HIS A 94 17.45 -5.36 11.91
N PRO A 95 18.23 -6.44 11.67
CA PRO A 95 18.79 -6.74 10.35
C PRO A 95 17.72 -7.04 9.29
N GLY A 96 16.57 -7.57 9.70
CA GLY A 96 15.44 -7.83 8.81
C GLY A 96 14.57 -6.61 8.45
N ARG A 97 14.80 -5.44 9.07
CA ARG A 97 13.91 -4.27 8.94
C ARG A 97 13.84 -3.73 7.52
N SER A 98 15.00 -3.42 6.92
CA SER A 98 15.04 -2.76 5.60
C SER A 98 14.30 -3.59 4.56
N GLN A 99 14.65 -4.87 4.47
CA GLN A 99 14.02 -5.80 3.53
C GLN A 99 12.51 -5.96 3.78
N PHE A 100 12.08 -6.02 5.04
CA PHE A 100 10.66 -6.13 5.37
C PHE A 100 9.89 -4.87 4.94
N LEU A 101 10.39 -3.68 5.26
CA LEU A 101 9.71 -2.41 4.95
C LEU A 101 9.69 -2.13 3.45
N GLU A 102 10.79 -2.43 2.73
CA GLU A 102 10.84 -2.33 1.27
C GLU A 102 9.81 -3.22 0.57
N ASN A 103 9.50 -4.39 1.16
CA ASN A 103 8.61 -5.40 0.58
C ASN A 103 7.31 -5.59 1.36
N ILE A 104 6.93 -4.61 2.19
CA ILE A 104 5.82 -4.72 3.14
C ILE A 104 4.48 -5.02 2.47
N LEU A 105 4.27 -4.48 1.27
CA LEU A 105 3.07 -4.73 0.48
C LEU A 105 2.99 -6.19 0.03
N SER A 106 4.11 -6.80 -0.32
CA SER A 106 4.16 -8.22 -0.69
C SER A 106 3.84 -9.11 0.50
N TYR A 107 4.45 -8.85 1.67
CA TYR A 107 4.11 -9.58 2.90
C TYR A 107 2.62 -9.44 3.25
N ASN A 108 2.09 -8.21 3.23
CA ASN A 108 0.67 -7.96 3.52
C ASN A 108 -0.27 -8.64 2.52
N THR A 109 0.12 -8.67 1.23
CA THR A 109 -0.66 -9.36 0.19
C THR A 109 -0.70 -10.87 0.44
N LEU A 110 0.44 -11.50 0.76
CA LEU A 110 0.52 -12.94 1.01
C LEU A 110 -0.15 -13.37 2.32
N LEU A 111 -0.23 -12.47 3.30
CA LEU A 111 -0.87 -12.72 4.60
C LEU A 111 -2.34 -12.25 4.65
N SER A 112 -2.83 -11.59 3.60
CA SER A 112 -4.20 -11.10 3.52
C SER A 112 -5.22 -12.23 3.72
N MET A 113 -6.36 -11.92 4.34
CA MET A 113 -7.40 -12.91 4.65
C MET A 113 -8.65 -12.78 3.77
N ALA A 114 -8.79 -11.65 3.09
CA ALA A 114 -9.91 -11.37 2.22
C ALA A 114 -9.43 -10.59 1.01
N SER A 115 -10.15 -10.76 -0.10
CA SER A 115 -9.99 -9.92 -1.27
C SER A 115 -11.04 -8.81 -1.26
N SER A 116 -10.90 -7.84 -2.16
CA SER A 116 -11.93 -6.84 -2.42
C SER A 116 -12.02 -6.64 -3.92
N THR A 117 -13.24 -6.58 -4.44
CA THR A 117 -13.49 -6.37 -5.87
C THR A 117 -13.57 -4.89 -6.16
N HIS A 118 -12.90 -4.46 -7.22
CA HIS A 118 -12.93 -3.07 -7.68
C HIS A 118 -12.72 -3.03 -9.19
N ASP A 119 -13.43 -2.13 -9.86
CA ASP A 119 -13.20 -1.84 -11.26
C ASP A 119 -11.92 -1.02 -11.42
N ARG A 120 -10.91 -1.60 -12.08
CA ARG A 120 -9.67 -0.89 -12.41
C ARG A 120 -9.88 -0.07 -13.67
N VAL A 121 -9.96 1.26 -13.51
CA VAL A 121 -9.84 2.19 -14.63
C VAL A 121 -8.37 2.45 -14.90
N LEU A 122 -7.91 2.13 -16.11
CA LEU A 122 -6.54 2.44 -16.56
C LEU A 122 -6.30 3.94 -16.42
N GLN A 123 -5.29 4.30 -15.63
CA GLN A 123 -4.85 5.69 -15.52
C GLN A 123 -3.92 6.02 -16.68
N ASN A 124 -3.95 7.27 -17.12
CA ASN A 124 -2.99 7.76 -18.11
C ASN A 124 -1.54 7.53 -17.63
N PRO A 125 -0.60 7.25 -18.55
CA PRO A 125 0.82 7.20 -18.21
C PRO A 125 1.23 8.47 -17.45
N TYR A 126 2.04 8.32 -16.40
CA TYR A 126 2.55 9.42 -15.56
C TYR A 126 1.53 10.09 -14.61
N GLY A 127 0.32 9.55 -14.45
CA GLY A 127 -0.62 9.97 -13.41
C GLY A 127 -0.32 9.33 -12.04
N VAL A 128 -0.85 9.93 -10.96
CA VAL A 128 -0.88 9.29 -9.63
C VAL A 128 -1.71 8.02 -9.72
N GLN A 129 -1.16 6.88 -9.29
CA GLN A 129 -1.91 5.64 -9.21
C GLN A 129 -3.02 5.79 -8.16
N SER A 130 -4.25 6.02 -8.61
CA SER A 130 -5.42 6.16 -7.76
C SER A 130 -6.40 5.03 -8.02
N VAL A 131 -7.01 4.53 -6.95
CA VAL A 131 -8.15 3.61 -7.02
C VAL A 131 -9.39 4.43 -6.67
N LYS A 132 -10.37 4.47 -7.58
CA LYS A 132 -11.65 5.12 -7.34
C LYS A 132 -12.70 4.05 -7.06
N VAL A 133 -13.14 3.97 -5.82
CA VAL A 133 -14.23 3.07 -5.41
C VAL A 133 -15.52 3.87 -5.38
N ARG A 134 -16.54 3.40 -6.11
CA ARG A 134 -17.90 3.97 -6.06
C ARG A 134 -18.80 2.98 -5.33
N GLY A 135 -19.41 3.44 -4.23
CA GLY A 135 -20.30 2.61 -3.41
C GLY A 135 -19.58 1.89 -2.26
N PRO A 136 -20.27 0.94 -1.59
CA PRO A 136 -19.70 0.21 -0.46
C PRO A 136 -18.50 -0.66 -0.88
N VAL A 137 -17.46 -0.68 -0.05
CA VAL A 137 -16.34 -1.63 -0.19
C VAL A 137 -16.78 -2.96 0.43
N HIS A 138 -16.87 -4.01 -0.37
CA HIS A 138 -17.16 -5.36 0.11
C HIS A 138 -15.87 -6.17 0.21
N HIS A 139 -15.55 -6.63 1.42
CA HIS A 139 -14.52 -7.64 1.61
C HIS A 139 -15.11 -9.02 1.32
N MET A 140 -14.46 -9.75 0.43
CA MET A 140 -14.82 -11.11 0.05
C MET A 140 -13.92 -12.08 0.80
N PRO A 141 -14.35 -12.61 1.97
CA PRO A 141 -13.65 -13.70 2.61
C PRO A 141 -13.66 -14.92 1.67
N SER A 142 -12.57 -15.68 1.65
CA SER A 142 -12.52 -16.90 0.85
C SER A 142 -13.43 -17.97 1.45
N ALA A 143 -14.03 -18.81 0.60
CA ALA A 143 -14.61 -20.08 1.04
C ALA A 143 -13.57 -20.91 1.81
N LEU A 144 -14.01 -21.80 2.70
CA LEU A 144 -13.13 -22.59 3.55
C LEU A 144 -12.17 -23.49 2.76
N TYR A 145 -12.65 -24.10 1.67
CA TYR A 145 -11.84 -24.86 0.73
C TYR A 145 -11.76 -24.12 -0.59
N PRO A 146 -10.57 -24.02 -1.21
CA PRO A 146 -10.42 -23.36 -2.50
C PRO A 146 -11.07 -24.20 -3.62
N ASN A 147 -11.66 -23.52 -4.61
CA ASN A 147 -12.14 -24.16 -5.84
C ASN A 147 -11.01 -24.89 -6.59
N ASN A 148 -9.77 -24.38 -6.49
CA ASN A 148 -8.58 -25.06 -6.98
C ASN A 148 -7.72 -25.49 -5.77
N PRO A 149 -7.71 -26.79 -5.42
CA PRO A 149 -6.92 -27.32 -4.30
C PRO A 149 -5.42 -27.03 -4.38
N GLY A 150 -4.87 -26.81 -5.59
CA GLY A 150 -3.45 -26.49 -5.79
C GLY A 150 -3.08 -25.04 -5.53
N ARG A 151 -4.07 -24.14 -5.30
CA ARG A 151 -3.82 -22.69 -5.11
C ARG A 151 -4.70 -22.10 -4.00
N PRO A 152 -4.57 -22.55 -2.74
CA PRO A 152 -5.21 -21.88 -1.62
C PRO A 152 -4.67 -20.45 -1.44
N ARG A 153 -5.56 -19.53 -1.10
CA ARG A 153 -5.31 -18.09 -0.95
C ARG A 153 -6.27 -17.49 0.06
N TYR A 154 -5.83 -16.41 0.70
CA TYR A 154 -6.63 -15.68 1.67
C TYR A 154 -6.95 -16.51 2.92
N GLY A 155 -8.17 -16.45 3.45
CA GLY A 155 -8.57 -17.13 4.67
C GLY A 155 -8.44 -18.66 4.63
N ASN A 156 -8.65 -19.31 3.48
CA ASN A 156 -8.57 -20.77 3.40
C ASN A 156 -7.16 -21.34 3.62
N ILE A 157 -6.12 -20.52 3.49
CA ILE A 157 -4.76 -21.01 3.67
C ILE A 157 -4.48 -21.42 5.13
N TYR A 158 -5.30 -20.93 6.07
CA TYR A 158 -5.12 -21.18 7.50
C TYR A 158 -5.67 -22.55 7.96
N VAL A 159 -6.33 -23.32 7.08
CA VAL A 159 -6.70 -24.72 7.35
C VAL A 159 -5.53 -25.68 7.17
N TYR A 160 -4.49 -25.26 6.46
CA TYR A 160 -3.29 -26.06 6.22
C TYR A 160 -2.28 -25.87 7.36
N ASP A 161 -1.34 -26.80 7.47
CA ASP A 161 -0.19 -26.66 8.36
C ASP A 161 0.69 -25.47 7.94
N PRO A 162 1.45 -24.87 8.88
CA PRO A 162 2.26 -23.68 8.60
C PRO A 162 3.27 -23.84 7.46
N GLU A 163 3.79 -25.05 7.25
CA GLU A 163 4.80 -25.31 6.21
C GLU A 163 4.16 -25.28 4.83
N ARG A 164 3.11 -26.10 4.62
CA ARG A 164 2.35 -26.06 3.36
C ARG A 164 1.76 -24.69 3.08
N ALA A 165 1.22 -24.01 4.10
CA ALA A 165 0.69 -22.67 3.95
C ALA A 165 1.77 -21.67 3.49
N THR A 166 3.03 -21.88 3.89
CA THR A 166 4.15 -21.05 3.44
C THR A 166 4.52 -21.39 2.00
N ASP A 167 4.62 -22.67 1.65
CA ASP A 167 4.90 -23.11 0.28
C ASP A 167 3.90 -22.53 -0.74
N TYR A 168 2.61 -22.58 -0.41
CA TYR A 168 1.56 -22.00 -1.25
C TYR A 168 1.72 -20.49 -1.42
N ARG A 169 2.10 -19.76 -0.37
CA ARG A 169 2.39 -18.31 -0.46
C ARG A 169 3.65 -18.04 -1.29
N MET A 170 4.68 -18.86 -1.16
CA MET A 170 5.93 -18.70 -1.90
C MET A 170 5.76 -18.98 -3.39
N ASN A 171 4.77 -19.77 -3.80
CA ASN A 171 4.43 -20.02 -5.21
C ASN A 171 3.68 -18.85 -5.88
N GLU A 172 3.28 -17.82 -5.14
CA GLU A 172 2.63 -16.64 -5.73
C GLU A 172 3.65 -15.68 -6.35
N MET A 173 3.30 -15.05 -7.49
CA MET A 173 4.21 -14.13 -8.19
C MET A 173 4.75 -12.98 -7.29
N VAL A 174 3.94 -12.57 -6.31
CA VAL A 174 4.25 -11.47 -5.37
C VAL A 174 5.35 -11.85 -4.37
N SER A 175 5.65 -13.14 -4.20
CA SER A 175 6.67 -13.65 -3.27
C SER A 175 8.11 -13.38 -3.70
N ARG A 176 8.35 -12.93 -4.95
CA ARG A 176 9.70 -12.79 -5.54
C ARG A 176 10.74 -12.11 -4.63
N TYR A 177 10.32 -11.12 -3.86
CA TYR A 177 11.19 -10.33 -2.98
C TYR A 177 10.94 -10.57 -1.49
N VAL A 178 10.19 -11.62 -1.15
CA VAL A 178 9.80 -11.99 0.21
C VAL A 178 10.76 -13.05 0.74
N LYS A 179 11.19 -12.92 2.00
CA LYS A 179 12.00 -13.94 2.67
C LYS A 179 11.06 -14.99 3.25
N GLU A 180 11.28 -16.24 2.86
CA GLU A 180 10.48 -17.39 3.27
C GLU A 180 10.44 -17.56 4.79
N ASP A 181 11.59 -17.57 5.46
CA ASP A 181 11.67 -17.73 6.93
C ASP A 181 10.85 -16.68 7.68
N LEU A 182 10.93 -15.43 7.22
CA LEU A 182 10.18 -14.34 7.82
C LEU A 182 8.69 -14.50 7.51
N LEU A 183 8.33 -14.87 6.28
CA LEU A 183 6.94 -15.12 5.91
C LEU A 183 6.31 -16.26 6.72
N LYS A 184 7.03 -17.36 6.93
CA LYS A 184 6.62 -18.48 7.78
C LYS A 184 6.34 -17.99 9.20
N THR A 185 7.32 -17.29 9.79
CA THR A 185 7.20 -16.74 11.15
C THR A 185 6.00 -15.78 11.29
N LEU A 186 5.83 -14.87 10.33
CA LEU A 186 4.68 -13.95 10.32
C LEU A 186 3.36 -14.70 10.15
N GLY A 187 3.31 -15.68 9.24
CA GLY A 187 2.13 -16.51 8.99
C GLY A 187 1.68 -17.30 10.22
N GLU A 188 2.62 -17.89 10.95
CA GLU A 188 2.37 -18.58 12.22
C GLU A 188 1.83 -17.61 13.29
N LYS A 189 2.45 -16.44 13.43
CA LYS A 189 1.99 -15.42 14.39
C LYS A 189 0.61 -14.89 14.04
N VAL A 190 0.29 -14.73 12.75
CA VAL A 190 -1.07 -14.37 12.32
C VAL A 190 -2.05 -15.50 12.67
N ALA A 191 -1.71 -16.76 12.37
CA ALA A 191 -2.56 -17.91 12.73
C ALA A 191 -2.84 -18.01 14.24
N GLN A 192 -1.84 -17.68 15.08
CA GLN A 192 -1.95 -17.74 16.54
C GLN A 192 -2.76 -16.59 17.15
N ASN A 193 -2.70 -15.39 16.56
CA ASN A 193 -3.27 -14.18 17.17
C ASN A 193 -4.54 -13.68 16.49
N ASN A 194 -4.75 -13.98 15.20
CA ASN A 194 -5.89 -13.50 14.43
C ASN A 194 -7.13 -14.39 14.69
N VAL A 195 -8.21 -13.77 15.16
CA VAL A 195 -9.49 -14.46 15.46
C VAL A 195 -10.10 -15.13 14.24
N PHE A 196 -9.96 -14.54 13.05
CA PHE A 196 -10.48 -15.12 11.81
C PHE A 196 -9.66 -16.34 11.41
N ALA A 197 -8.33 -16.29 11.54
CA ALA A 197 -7.49 -17.44 11.20
C ALA A 197 -7.84 -18.66 12.07
N LYS A 198 -8.12 -18.42 13.36
CA LYS A 198 -8.65 -19.44 14.28
C LYS A 198 -10.03 -19.95 13.85
N ALA A 199 -10.92 -19.05 13.42
CA ALA A 199 -12.24 -19.43 12.95
C ALA A 199 -12.17 -20.34 11.71
N TYR A 200 -11.30 -20.06 10.73
CA TYR A 200 -11.08 -20.94 9.57
C TYR A 200 -10.62 -22.35 9.99
N ARG A 201 -9.64 -22.43 10.89
CA ARG A 201 -9.17 -23.73 11.40
C ARG A 201 -10.28 -24.49 12.13
N HIS A 202 -11.02 -23.80 12.99
CA HIS A 202 -12.12 -24.42 13.73
C HIS A 202 -13.25 -24.91 12.83
N MET A 203 -13.60 -24.16 11.78
CA MET A 203 -14.59 -24.61 10.79
C MET A 203 -14.14 -25.89 10.08
N ASP A 204 -12.86 -26.02 9.75
CA ASP A 204 -12.30 -27.24 9.14
C ASP A 204 -12.34 -28.45 10.09
N GLU A 205 -12.02 -28.25 11.38
CA GLU A 205 -12.14 -29.28 12.42
C GLU A 205 -13.58 -29.80 12.54
N LEU A 206 -14.57 -28.90 12.65
CA LEU A 206 -15.99 -29.28 12.77
C LEU A 206 -16.50 -30.06 11.55
N ILE A 207 -16.07 -29.71 10.34
CA ILE A 207 -16.48 -30.41 9.12
C ILE A 207 -15.89 -31.82 9.10
N LYS A 208 -14.63 -31.99 9.50
CA LYS A 208 -13.99 -33.31 9.59
C LYS A 208 -14.71 -34.21 10.59
N GLU A 209 -15.03 -33.70 11.78
CA GLU A 209 -15.81 -34.42 12.79
C GLU A 209 -17.18 -34.85 12.24
N GLN A 210 -17.90 -33.95 11.57
CA GLN A 210 -19.20 -34.27 10.98
C GLN A 210 -19.11 -35.35 9.89
N GLN A 211 -18.07 -35.32 9.07
CA GLN A 211 -17.82 -36.33 8.04
C GLN A 211 -17.49 -37.70 8.65
N GLU A 212 -16.74 -37.74 9.74
CA GLU A 212 -16.47 -38.98 10.50
C GLU A 212 -17.76 -39.59 11.07
N HIS A 213 -18.72 -38.74 11.45
CA HIS A 213 -20.06 -39.17 11.88
C HIS A 213 -21.03 -39.49 10.73
N GLY A 214 -20.57 -39.50 9.48
CA GLY A 214 -21.37 -39.85 8.29
C GLY A 214 -22.31 -38.75 7.80
N ILE A 215 -22.16 -37.51 8.29
CA ILE A 215 -22.96 -36.37 7.86
C ILE A 215 -22.27 -35.71 6.67
N SER A 216 -22.93 -35.75 5.50
CA SER A 216 -22.44 -35.06 4.30
C SER A 216 -22.75 -33.57 4.38
N VAL A 217 -21.72 -32.76 4.67
CA VAL A 217 -21.82 -31.30 4.63
C VAL A 217 -21.54 -30.84 3.20
N ARG A 218 -22.58 -30.40 2.48
CA ARG A 218 -22.44 -29.78 1.15
C ARG A 218 -22.59 -28.27 1.28
N PHE A 219 -21.52 -27.53 0.97
CA PHE A 219 -21.58 -26.09 0.82
C PHE A 219 -22.00 -25.79 -0.63
N ASN A 220 -23.21 -25.25 -0.82
CA ASN A 220 -23.62 -24.73 -2.12
C ASN A 220 -22.79 -23.47 -2.40
N THR A 221 -21.90 -23.55 -3.38
CA THR A 221 -21.15 -22.40 -3.93
C THR A 221 -21.91 -21.75 -5.06
#